data_AF-A0A524G143-F1
#
_entry.id   AF-A0A524G143-F1
#
_cell.length_a   1.000
_cell.length_b   1.000
_cell.length_c   1.000
_cell.angle_alpha   90.00
_cell.angle_beta   90.00
_cell.angle_gamma   90.00
#
_symmetry.space_group_name_H-M   'P 1'
#
loop_
_entity.id
_entity.type
_entity.pdbx_description
1 polymer ?
#
loop_
_entity_poly.entity_id
_entity_poly.type
_entity_poly.pdbx_seq_one_letter_code
_entity_poly.pdbx_strand_id
1 'polypeptide(L)'
;MNDYVALYQISIVSILPLIAVITSILAVIIILIAFYLAMTRPESQVERTKTMITAISDTPKERWQTFSSADFDEFLGKFLLSDEVAVLEVMAKFLISQGIDLTDKQQKQENIGWMNKHNIIQESQVSQKRIYGKNGIIDRMESLEIVEKKNSSSSWGGMKYIYRLKINSDFVRAYIKALQEGEV
;
A
#
# COMPACT_ATOMS: atom_id res chain seq x y z
N MET A 1 -49.33 -33.61 -26.82
CA MET A 1 -48.63 -32.36 -26.41
C MET A 1 -48.51 -32.19 -24.89
N ASN A 2 -49.34 -32.85 -24.07
CA ASN A 2 -49.30 -32.72 -22.60
C ASN A 2 -48.21 -33.57 -21.90
N ASP A 3 -47.77 -34.69 -22.47
CA ASP A 3 -46.79 -35.58 -21.78
C ASP A 3 -45.37 -35.01 -21.74
N TYR A 4 -45.00 -34.17 -22.71
CA TYR A 4 -43.71 -33.50 -22.73
C TYR A 4 -43.59 -32.42 -21.64
N VAL A 5 -44.69 -31.77 -21.26
CA VAL A 5 -44.72 -30.75 -20.20
C VAL A 5 -44.54 -31.39 -18.83
N ALA A 6 -45.14 -32.57 -18.60
CA ALA A 6 -45.01 -33.31 -17.35
C ALA A 6 -43.59 -33.84 -17.12
N LEU A 7 -42.94 -34.40 -18.14
CA LEU A 7 -41.56 -34.87 -18.06
C LEU A 7 -40.55 -33.72 -17.83
N TYR A 8 -40.80 -32.55 -18.42
CA TYR A 8 -39.96 -31.36 -18.23
C TYR A 8 -40.06 -30.80 -16.81
N GLN A 9 -41.27 -30.78 -16.21
CA GLN A 9 -41.45 -30.32 -14.84
C GLN A 9 -40.79 -31.25 -13.80
N ILE A 10 -40.85 -32.57 -13.99
CA ILE A 10 -40.20 -33.55 -13.09
C ILE A 10 -38.67 -33.43 -13.16
N SER A 11 -38.13 -33.13 -14.34
CA SER A 11 -36.70 -32.94 -14.56
C SER A 11 -36.17 -31.66 -13.89
N ILE A 12 -36.95 -30.56 -13.89
CA ILE A 12 -36.53 -29.30 -13.27
C ILE A 12 -36.55 -29.38 -11.73
N VAL A 13 -37.57 -30.02 -11.16
CA VAL A 13 -37.73 -30.14 -9.69
C VAL A 13 -36.61 -30.98 -9.06
N SER A 14 -36.06 -31.96 -9.79
CA SER A 14 -34.97 -32.82 -9.31
C SER A 14 -33.57 -32.18 -9.41
N ILE A 15 -33.39 -31.17 -10.27
CA ILE A 15 -32.09 -30.48 -10.44
C ILE A 15 -31.92 -29.31 -9.45
N LEU A 16 -33.01 -28.66 -9.04
CA LEU A 16 -33.01 -27.56 -8.07
C LEU A 16 -32.24 -27.85 -6.75
N PRO A 17 -32.45 -28.98 -6.07
CA PRO A 17 -31.70 -29.28 -4.84
C PRO A 17 -30.20 -29.50 -5.10
N LEU A 18 -29.82 -30.05 -6.26
CA LEU A 18 -28.41 -30.22 -6.64
C LEU A 18 -27.73 -28.85 -6.84
N ILE A 19 -28.40 -27.91 -7.50
CA ILE A 19 -27.91 -26.54 -7.67
C ILE A 19 -27.72 -25.87 -6.30
N ALA A 20 -28.69 -26.01 -5.39
CA ALA A 20 -28.62 -25.43 -4.04
C ALA A 20 -27.44 -25.99 -3.22
N VAL A 21 -27.14 -27.27 -3.35
CA VAL A 21 -25.97 -27.90 -2.69
C VAL A 21 -24.67 -27.36 -3.28
N ILE A 22 -24.57 -27.27 -4.62
CA ILE A 22 -23.37 -26.74 -5.30
C ILE A 22 -23.11 -25.29 -4.89
N THR A 23 -24.14 -24.42 -4.89
CA THR A 23 -23.99 -23.01 -4.50
C THR A 23 -23.60 -22.86 -3.03
N SER A 24 -24.15 -23.70 -2.15
CA SER A 24 -23.78 -23.71 -0.72
C SER A 24 -22.33 -24.11 -0.51
N ILE A 25 -21.84 -25.14 -1.22
CA ILE A 25 -20.43 -25.56 -1.18
C ILE A 25 -19.53 -24.43 -1.68
N LEU A 26 -19.90 -23.77 -2.79
CA LEU A 26 -19.13 -22.66 -3.34
C LEU A 26 -19.04 -21.48 -2.36
N ALA A 27 -20.14 -21.13 -1.70
CA ALA A 27 -20.17 -20.08 -0.68
C ALA A 27 -19.25 -20.42 0.50
N VAL A 28 -19.27 -21.67 0.97
CA VAL A 28 -18.39 -22.13 2.06
C VAL A 28 -16.91 -22.06 1.63
N ILE A 29 -16.57 -22.47 0.40
CA ILE A 29 -15.20 -22.37 -0.12
C ILE A 29 -14.75 -20.91 -0.17
N ILE A 30 -15.59 -19.99 -0.64
CA ILE A 30 -15.27 -18.56 -0.67
C ILE A 30 -15.03 -18.01 0.75
N ILE A 31 -15.87 -18.39 1.71
CA ILE A 31 -15.71 -17.99 3.12
C ILE A 31 -14.41 -18.55 3.70
N LEU A 32 -14.09 -19.81 3.43
CA LEU A 32 -12.86 -20.45 3.90
C LEU A 32 -11.61 -19.81 3.27
N ILE A 33 -11.65 -19.45 1.98
CA ILE A 33 -10.57 -18.70 1.32
C ILE A 33 -10.42 -17.31 1.95
N ALA A 34 -11.53 -16.59 2.13
CA ALA A 34 -11.51 -15.27 2.76
C ALA A 34 -10.99 -15.33 4.21
N PHE A 35 -11.36 -16.37 4.96
CA PHE A 35 -10.91 -16.61 6.32
C PHE A 35 -9.43 -17.00 6.38
N TYR A 36 -8.97 -17.90 5.50
CA TYR A 36 -7.57 -18.27 5.36
C TYR A 36 -6.71 -17.04 5.01
N LEU A 37 -7.14 -16.22 4.05
CA LEU A 37 -6.49 -14.96 3.69
C LEU A 37 -6.52 -13.94 4.84
N ALA A 38 -7.55 -13.93 5.68
CA ALA A 38 -7.60 -13.07 6.85
C ALA A 38 -6.63 -13.52 7.95
N MET A 39 -6.46 -14.82 8.14
CA MET A 39 -5.61 -15.42 9.17
C MET A 39 -4.11 -15.36 8.82
N THR A 40 -3.74 -15.44 7.54
CA THR A 40 -2.34 -15.41 7.07
C THR A 40 -1.79 -13.99 6.80
N ARG A 41 -2.64 -12.98 6.85
CA ARG A 41 -2.27 -11.57 6.59
C ARG A 41 -1.21 -10.96 7.52
N PRO A 42 -1.20 -11.19 8.85
CA PRO A 42 -0.22 -10.53 9.70
C PRO A 42 1.19 -11.10 9.57
N GLU A 43 1.35 -12.43 9.47
CA GLU A 43 2.67 -13.07 9.30
C GLU A 43 3.29 -12.77 7.93
N SER A 44 2.49 -12.85 6.86
CA SER A 44 2.97 -12.52 5.51
C SER A 44 3.40 -11.06 5.36
N GLN A 45 2.77 -10.13 6.06
CA GLN A 45 3.18 -8.72 6.02
C GLN A 45 4.48 -8.47 6.79
N VAL A 46 4.65 -9.06 7.97
CA VAL A 46 5.90 -8.94 8.74
C VAL A 46 7.08 -9.49 7.94
N GLU A 47 6.91 -10.65 7.30
CA GLU A 47 7.95 -11.24 6.46
C GLU A 47 8.23 -10.40 5.20
N ARG A 48 7.20 -9.82 4.55
CA ARG A 48 7.40 -8.86 3.44
C ARG A 48 8.18 -7.63 3.89
N THR A 49 7.84 -7.05 5.03
CA THR A 49 8.54 -5.91 5.62
C THR A 49 10.01 -6.26 5.87
N LYS A 50 10.31 -7.40 6.52
CA LYS A 50 11.70 -7.85 6.74
C LYS A 50 12.45 -8.07 5.43
N THR A 51 11.81 -8.72 4.45
CA THR A 51 12.41 -8.98 3.15
C THR A 51 12.71 -7.67 2.42
N MET A 52 11.82 -6.68 2.52
CA MET A 52 12.03 -5.36 1.93
C MET A 52 13.16 -4.59 2.63
N ILE A 53 13.24 -4.62 3.97
CA ILE A 53 14.38 -4.01 4.71
C ILE A 53 15.68 -4.61 4.23
N THR A 54 15.73 -5.93 4.11
CA THR A 54 16.91 -6.66 3.65
C THR A 54 17.25 -6.25 2.21
N ALA A 55 16.27 -6.24 1.31
CA ALA A 55 16.47 -5.81 -0.07
C ALA A 55 16.93 -4.35 -0.19
N ILE A 56 16.40 -3.45 0.66
CA ILE A 56 16.81 -2.04 0.69
C ILE A 56 18.26 -1.92 1.18
N SER A 57 18.59 -2.64 2.26
CA SER A 57 19.89 -2.56 2.93
C SER A 57 21.01 -3.23 2.12
N ASP A 58 20.71 -4.34 1.45
CA ASP A 58 21.67 -5.11 0.66
C ASP A 58 21.93 -4.46 -0.71
N THR A 59 21.06 -3.56 -1.16
CA THR A 59 21.23 -2.86 -2.43
C THR A 59 22.23 -1.71 -2.25
N PRO A 60 23.36 -1.72 -2.98
CA PRO A 60 24.35 -0.65 -2.90
C PRO A 60 23.76 0.71 -3.27
N LYS A 61 24.26 1.76 -2.63
CA LYS A 61 23.82 3.14 -2.87
C LYS A 61 23.87 3.53 -4.35
N GLU A 62 24.92 3.09 -5.05
CA GLU A 62 25.15 3.36 -6.47
C GLU A 62 24.07 2.75 -7.35
N ARG A 63 23.54 1.58 -6.95
CA ARG A 63 22.49 0.89 -7.69
C ARG A 63 21.17 1.66 -7.63
N TRP A 64 20.85 2.29 -6.52
CA TRP A 64 19.65 3.13 -6.44
C TRP A 64 19.70 4.32 -7.40
N GLN A 65 20.88 4.88 -7.64
CA GLN A 65 21.04 6.06 -8.49
C GLN A 65 20.83 5.77 -9.99
N THR A 66 20.84 4.50 -10.38
CA THR A 66 20.60 4.08 -11.77
C THR A 66 19.16 3.64 -12.03
N PHE A 67 18.31 3.59 -10.99
CA PHE A 67 16.92 3.17 -11.15
C PHE A 67 16.11 4.29 -11.82
N SER A 68 15.39 3.91 -12.89
CA SER A 68 14.33 4.72 -13.46
C SER A 68 13.05 4.63 -12.64
N SER A 69 12.05 5.46 -12.96
CA SER A 69 10.71 5.35 -12.35
C SER A 69 10.13 3.94 -12.51
N ALA A 70 10.28 3.32 -13.68
CA ALA A 70 9.77 1.98 -13.95
C ALA A 70 10.50 0.89 -13.13
N ASP A 71 11.80 1.05 -12.90
CA ASP A 71 12.57 0.13 -12.04
C ASP A 71 12.09 0.21 -10.59
N PHE A 72 11.76 1.42 -10.12
CA PHE A 72 11.14 1.61 -8.81
C PHE A 72 9.74 1.02 -8.73
N ASP A 73 8.91 1.19 -9.77
CA ASP A 73 7.58 0.57 -9.81
C ASP A 73 7.67 -0.96 -9.74
N GLU A 74 8.59 -1.56 -10.50
CA GLU A 74 8.83 -3.01 -10.47
C GLU A 74 9.36 -3.46 -9.10
N PHE A 75 10.32 -2.72 -8.53
CA PHE A 75 10.88 -3.02 -7.22
C PHE A 75 9.82 -2.94 -6.12
N LEU A 76 9.09 -1.84 -6.05
CA LEU A 76 8.04 -1.60 -5.06
C LEU A 76 6.92 -2.63 -5.21
N GLY A 77 6.51 -2.96 -6.42
CA GLY A 77 5.46 -3.95 -6.70
C GLY A 77 5.77 -5.38 -6.21
N LYS A 78 7.04 -5.71 -5.96
CA LYS A 78 7.44 -7.01 -5.38
C LYS A 78 7.17 -7.10 -3.88
N PHE A 79 7.17 -5.96 -3.17
CA PHE A 79 7.14 -5.93 -1.71
C PHE A 79 5.90 -5.25 -1.14
N LEU A 80 5.41 -4.21 -1.83
CA LEU A 80 4.32 -3.35 -1.40
C LEU A 80 3.01 -3.71 -2.11
N LEU A 81 1.90 -3.51 -1.41
CA LEU A 81 0.56 -3.50 -1.98
C LEU A 81 0.31 -2.19 -2.72
N SER A 82 -0.67 -2.20 -3.64
CA SER A 82 -1.08 -1.01 -4.41
C SER A 82 -1.36 0.22 -3.53
N ASP A 83 -2.05 0.02 -2.40
CA ASP A 83 -2.36 1.09 -1.46
C ASP A 83 -1.11 1.66 -0.79
N GLU A 84 -0.10 0.83 -0.54
CA GLU A 84 1.17 1.27 0.03
C GLU A 84 1.96 2.09 -0.98
N VAL A 85 2.01 1.63 -2.24
CA VAL A 85 2.64 2.39 -3.34
C VAL A 85 1.94 3.73 -3.51
N ALA A 86 0.60 3.76 -3.53
CA ALA A 86 -0.17 5.01 -3.67
C ALA A 86 0.11 6.01 -2.53
N VAL A 87 0.21 5.55 -1.28
CA VAL A 87 0.58 6.42 -0.15
C VAL A 87 2.01 6.94 -0.30
N LEU A 88 2.96 6.09 -0.71
CA LEU A 88 4.35 6.48 -0.90
C LEU A 88 4.49 7.54 -2.01
N GLU A 89 3.84 7.32 -3.14
CA GLU A 89 3.86 8.20 -4.30
C GLU A 89 3.26 9.57 -3.97
N VAL A 90 2.12 9.61 -3.26
CA VAL A 90 1.51 10.86 -2.78
C VAL A 90 2.46 11.64 -1.89
N MET A 91 3.14 10.96 -0.95
CA MET A 91 4.09 11.60 -0.07
C MET A 91 5.33 12.11 -0.83
N ALA A 92 5.78 11.39 -1.86
CA ALA A 92 6.88 11.81 -2.72
C ALA A 92 6.51 13.00 -3.58
N LYS A 93 5.35 12.96 -4.26
CA LYS A 93 4.82 14.08 -5.06
C LYS A 93 4.61 15.34 -4.23
N PHE A 94 4.08 15.19 -3.02
CA PHE A 94 3.98 16.33 -2.11
C PHE A 94 5.35 16.93 -1.79
N LEU A 95 6.33 16.09 -1.45
CA LEU A 95 7.70 16.54 -1.18
C LEU A 95 8.33 17.26 -2.41
N ILE A 96 8.12 16.72 -3.61
CA ILE A 96 8.57 17.33 -4.88
C ILE A 96 7.91 18.69 -5.09
N SER A 97 6.59 18.78 -4.92
CA SER A 97 5.84 20.03 -5.07
C SER A 97 6.27 21.14 -4.11
N GLN A 98 6.85 20.77 -2.96
CA GLN A 98 7.40 21.72 -1.99
C GLN A 98 8.83 22.18 -2.35
N GLY A 99 9.35 21.78 -3.52
CA GLY A 99 10.64 22.24 -4.04
C GLY A 99 11.84 21.59 -3.34
N ILE A 100 11.75 20.30 -3.02
CA ILE A 100 12.85 19.55 -2.41
C ILE A 100 14.13 19.64 -3.26
N ASP A 101 15.23 20.03 -2.63
CA ASP A 101 16.55 20.06 -3.27
C ASP A 101 17.36 18.83 -2.84
N LEU A 102 17.44 17.82 -3.70
CA LEU A 102 18.17 16.60 -3.39
C LEU A 102 19.69 16.79 -3.38
N THR A 103 20.23 17.97 -3.71
CA THR A 103 21.68 18.26 -3.64
C THR A 103 22.12 18.76 -2.27
N ASP A 104 21.23 19.40 -1.51
CA ASP A 104 21.51 19.88 -0.16
C ASP A 104 21.54 18.70 0.83
N LYS A 105 22.73 18.38 1.33
CA LYS A 105 22.93 17.32 2.34
C LYS A 105 22.71 17.82 3.78
N GLN A 106 22.41 19.10 3.99
CA GLN A 106 22.33 19.70 5.32
C GLN A 106 20.91 20.11 5.74
N GLN A 107 20.76 20.32 7.06
CA GLN A 107 19.56 20.56 7.88
C GLN A 107 18.54 21.60 7.38
N LYS A 108 18.76 22.31 6.26
CA LYS A 108 17.85 23.35 5.77
C LYS A 108 16.46 22.85 5.36
N GLN A 109 16.27 21.53 5.22
CA GLN A 109 15.01 20.93 4.79
C GLN A 109 14.15 20.39 5.95
N GLU A 110 14.43 20.79 7.19
CA GLU A 110 13.70 20.31 8.36
C GLU A 110 12.19 20.58 8.29
N ASN A 111 11.76 21.60 7.54
CA ASN A 111 10.34 21.99 7.42
C ASN A 111 9.65 21.52 6.14
N ILE A 112 10.34 20.82 5.24
CA ILE A 112 9.78 20.42 3.94
C ILE A 112 9.17 19.00 4.03
N GLY A 113 8.09 18.80 3.30
CA GLY A 113 7.49 17.47 3.09
C GLY A 113 6.60 16.94 4.20
N TRP A 114 6.35 17.73 5.25
CA TRP A 114 5.47 17.33 6.35
C TRP A 114 4.01 17.41 5.93
N MET A 115 3.37 16.24 5.82
CA MET A 115 1.96 16.08 5.52
C MET A 115 1.17 15.79 6.78
N ASN A 116 -0.02 16.40 6.83
CA ASN A 116 -1.01 16.00 7.81
C ASN A 116 -1.75 14.73 7.35
N LYS A 117 -2.47 14.12 8.29
CA LYS A 117 -3.25 12.90 8.04
C LYS A 117 -4.32 13.07 6.95
N HIS A 118 -4.97 14.23 6.89
CA HIS A 118 -6.07 14.49 5.98
C HIS A 118 -5.58 14.51 4.52
N ASN A 119 -4.48 15.23 4.25
CA ASN A 119 -3.86 15.31 2.94
C ASN A 119 -3.48 13.92 2.42
N ILE A 120 -2.85 13.07 3.26
CA ILE A 120 -2.49 11.71 2.84
C ILE A 120 -3.74 10.89 2.48
N ILE A 121 -4.81 10.97 3.28
CA ILE A 121 -6.06 10.23 2.99
C ILE A 121 -6.69 10.72 1.69
N GLN A 122 -6.80 12.04 1.54
CA GLN A 122 -7.47 12.66 0.40
C GLN A 122 -6.74 12.37 -0.91
N GLU A 123 -5.42 12.52 -0.94
CA GLU A 123 -4.65 12.36 -2.17
C GLU A 123 -4.42 10.88 -2.53
N SER A 124 -4.21 10.00 -1.54
CA SER A 124 -3.99 8.57 -1.83
C SER A 124 -5.26 7.79 -2.16
N GLN A 125 -6.44 8.32 -1.82
CA GLN A 125 -7.72 7.62 -1.90
C GLN A 125 -7.74 6.30 -1.08
N VAL A 126 -6.79 6.12 -0.15
CA VAL A 126 -6.72 4.96 0.73
C VAL A 126 -7.45 5.24 2.03
N SER A 127 -8.26 4.27 2.48
CA SER A 127 -9.04 4.43 3.71
C SER A 127 -8.14 4.69 4.93
N GLN A 128 -8.61 5.56 5.83
CA GLN A 128 -7.92 5.89 7.08
C GLN A 128 -7.51 4.64 7.89
N LYS A 129 -8.38 3.62 7.95
CA LYS A 129 -8.11 2.38 8.69
C LYS A 129 -6.93 1.61 8.12
N ARG A 130 -6.71 1.65 6.80
CA ARG A 130 -5.55 1.02 6.16
C ARG A 130 -4.27 1.81 6.41
N ILE A 131 -4.33 3.14 6.34
CA ILE A 131 -3.14 3.98 6.51
C ILE A 131 -2.66 4.00 7.98
N TYR A 132 -3.58 4.20 8.93
CA TYR A 132 -3.27 4.48 10.35
C TYR A 132 -3.85 3.46 11.34
N GLY A 133 -4.39 2.34 10.85
CA GLY A 133 -4.77 1.24 11.73
C GLY A 133 -3.56 0.61 12.41
N LYS A 134 -3.79 -0.31 13.35
CA LYS A 134 -2.70 -1.11 13.94
C LYS A 134 -1.97 -1.87 12.82
N ASN A 135 -0.64 -1.71 12.74
CA ASN A 135 0.17 -2.22 11.64
C ASN A 135 -0.27 -1.64 10.29
N GLY A 136 -0.73 -0.39 10.28
CA GLY A 136 -1.13 0.33 9.08
C GLY A 136 0.06 0.63 8.17
N ILE A 137 -0.23 1.22 7.01
CA ILE A 137 0.78 1.59 6.02
C ILE A 137 1.88 2.46 6.65
N ILE A 138 1.48 3.48 7.42
CA ILE A 138 2.44 4.41 8.04
C ILE A 138 3.31 3.71 9.09
N ASP A 139 2.72 2.88 9.97
CA ASP A 139 3.49 2.13 10.97
C ASP A 139 4.53 1.23 10.30
N ARG A 140 4.15 0.58 9.19
CA ARG A 140 5.08 -0.26 8.42
C ARG A 140 6.17 0.57 7.76
N MET A 141 5.83 1.65 7.06
CA MET A 141 6.82 2.51 6.40
C MET A 141 7.76 3.19 7.40
N GLU A 142 7.29 3.49 8.62
CA GLU A 142 8.13 3.96 9.73
C GLU A 142 9.12 2.87 10.15
N SER A 143 8.68 1.61 10.29
CA SER A 143 9.57 0.47 10.59
C SER A 143 10.58 0.15 9.48
N LEU A 144 10.27 0.52 8.23
CA LEU A 144 11.17 0.41 7.08
C LEU A 144 12.17 1.58 6.99
N GLU A 145 12.10 2.54 7.91
CA GLU A 145 12.84 3.79 7.84
C GLU A 145 12.59 4.59 6.53
N ILE A 146 11.42 4.43 5.92
CA ILE A 146 11.01 5.17 4.72
C ILE A 146 10.24 6.43 5.12
N VAL A 147 9.47 6.36 6.20
CA VAL A 147 8.66 7.48 6.71
C VAL A 147 9.16 7.92 8.09
N GLU A 148 9.17 9.23 8.31
CA GLU A 148 9.38 9.85 9.61
C GLU A 148 8.06 10.39 10.15
N LYS A 149 7.86 10.26 11.46
CA LYS A 149 6.72 10.80 12.20
C LYS A 149 7.21 11.79 13.25
N LYS A 150 6.56 12.96 13.35
CA LYS A 150 6.77 13.89 14.46
C LYS A 150 5.47 14.40 15.03
N ASN A 151 5.53 14.93 16.26
CA ASN A 151 4.38 15.57 16.89
C ASN A 151 3.95 16.79 16.07
N SER A 152 2.64 16.90 15.88
CA SER A 152 2.04 18.10 15.28
C SER A 152 2.14 19.27 16.26
N SER A 153 2.54 20.44 15.77
CA SER A 153 2.42 21.70 16.52
C SER A 153 1.00 22.23 16.57
N SER A 154 0.12 21.78 15.66
CA SER A 154 -1.29 22.13 15.62
C SER A 154 -2.13 21.09 16.36
N SER A 155 -2.92 21.55 17.32
CA SER A 155 -3.93 20.75 18.04
C SER A 155 -5.27 20.70 17.31
N TRP A 156 -5.43 21.46 16.23
CA TRP A 156 -6.69 21.56 15.50
C TRP A 156 -7.08 20.22 14.89
N GLY A 157 -8.35 19.82 15.06
CA GLY A 157 -8.87 18.55 14.55
C GLY A 157 -8.34 17.29 15.26
N GLY A 158 -7.72 17.41 16.44
CA GLY A 158 -7.17 16.25 17.16
C GLY A 158 -5.95 15.63 16.49
N MET A 159 -5.27 16.39 15.64
CA MET A 159 -4.07 15.95 14.93
C MET A 159 -2.89 15.81 15.90
N LYS A 160 -2.48 14.56 16.15
CA LYS A 160 -1.33 14.27 17.03
C LYS A 160 0.01 14.29 16.29
N TYR A 161 0.00 13.88 15.02
CA TYR A 161 1.23 13.63 14.26
C TYR A 161 1.14 14.16 12.83
N ILE A 162 2.30 14.49 12.29
CA ILE A 162 2.56 14.78 10.88
C ILE A 162 3.68 13.86 10.37
N TYR A 163 3.68 13.60 9.07
CA TYR A 163 4.47 12.54 8.45
C TYR A 163 5.22 13.07 7.24
N ARG A 164 6.40 12.54 6.97
CA ARG A 164 7.13 12.81 5.72
C ARG A 164 7.96 11.60 5.31
N LEU A 165 8.44 11.58 4.07
CA LEU A 165 9.47 10.61 3.69
C LEU A 165 10.81 10.95 4.36
N LYS A 166 11.58 9.93 4.74
CA LYS A 166 12.91 10.05 5.35
C LYS A 166 13.91 10.51 4.30
N ILE A 167 14.04 11.83 4.13
CA ILE A 167 14.89 12.46 3.10
C ILE A 167 16.36 11.99 3.19
N ASN A 168 16.83 11.61 4.38
CA ASN A 168 18.19 11.12 4.57
C ASN A 168 18.40 9.67 4.11
N SER A 169 17.34 8.95 3.75
CA SER A 169 17.44 7.59 3.21
C SER A 169 17.88 7.63 1.74
N ASP A 170 18.93 6.89 1.41
CA ASP A 170 19.45 6.79 0.04
C ASP A 170 18.39 6.24 -0.93
N PHE A 171 17.61 5.26 -0.46
CA PHE A 171 16.46 4.73 -1.20
C PHE A 171 15.43 5.82 -1.50
N VAL A 172 15.03 6.59 -0.48
CA VAL A 172 14.02 7.66 -0.64
C VAL A 172 14.51 8.74 -1.60
N ARG A 173 15.77 9.18 -1.49
CA ARG A 173 16.34 10.20 -2.39
C ARG A 173 16.37 9.73 -3.82
N ALA A 174 16.79 8.49 -4.06
CA ALA A 174 16.80 7.92 -5.39
C ALA A 174 15.39 7.77 -5.96
N TYR A 175 14.42 7.36 -5.15
CA TYR A 175 13.02 7.26 -5.56
C TYR A 175 12.44 8.63 -5.97
N ILE A 176 12.65 9.67 -5.14
CA ILE A 176 12.21 11.03 -5.46
C ILE A 176 12.86 11.52 -6.76
N LYS A 177 14.17 11.31 -6.90
CA LYS A 177 14.92 11.69 -8.11
C LYS A 177 14.33 11.02 -9.35
N ALA A 178 14.09 9.72 -9.30
CA ALA A 178 13.53 8.96 -10.41
C ALA A 178 12.13 9.44 -10.80
N LEU A 179 11.29 9.82 -9.82
CA LEU A 179 9.99 10.44 -10.09
C LEU A 179 10.13 11.83 -10.75
N GLN A 180 11.04 12.67 -10.26
CA GLN A 180 11.30 13.99 -10.87
C GLN A 180 11.76 13.88 -12.32
N GLU A 181 12.54 12.84 -12.64
CA GLU A 181 13.05 12.58 -13.99
C GLU A 181 12.01 11.92 -14.90
N GLY A 182 11.06 11.15 -14.34
CA GLY A 182 10.00 10.46 -15.10
C GLY A 182 8.74 11.29 -15.36
N GLU A 183 8.56 12.42 -14.68
CA GLU A 183 7.46 13.37 -14.91
C GLU A 183 7.74 14.38 -16.07
N VAL A 184 8.94 14.34 -16.66
CA VAL A 184 9.36 15.16 -17.82
C VAL A 184 9.12 14.40 -19.13
#